data_AF-A0A6I7WKV1-F1
#
_entry.id   AF-A0A6I7WKV1-F1
#
_cell.length_a   1.000
_cell.length_b   1.000
_cell.length_c   1.000
_cell.angle_alpha   90.00
_cell.angle_beta   90.00
_cell.angle_gamma   90.00
#
_symmetry.space_group_name_H-M   'P 1'
#
loop_
_entity.id
_entity.type
_entity.pdbx_description
1 polymer ?
#
loop_
_entity_poly.entity_id
_entity_poly.type
_entity_poly.pdbx_seq_one_letter_code
_entity_poly.pdbx_strand_id
1 'polypeptide(L)' 'ADETTLNVIQDGRETKSKSYMWLYHSGGHESEHPIVLYEYQATRAGAHAANFLQGFSGHLQVDGYAG' A
#
# COMPACT_ATOMS: atom_id res chain seq x y z
N ALA A 1 6.34 4.04 1.00
CA ALA A 1 5.08 3.32 1.14
C ALA A 1 4.75 3.25 2.62
N ASP A 2 3.48 3.50 2.94
CA ASP A 2 2.93 3.52 4.30
C ASP A 2 1.73 2.57 4.34
N GLU A 3 1.60 1.80 5.43
CA GLU A 3 0.54 0.80 5.63
C GLU A 3 -0.44 1.30 6.71
N THR A 4 -1.71 1.49 6.33
CA THR A 4 -2.77 1.85 7.29
C THR A 4 -3.87 0.79 7.30
N THR A 5 -4.33 0.41 8.50
CA THR A 5 -5.45 -0.55 8.65
C THR A 5 -6.81 0.14 8.61
N LEU A 6 -7.79 -0.47 7.96
CA LEU A 6 -9.17 -0.01 7.88
C LEU A 6 -10.18 -1.16 8.03
N ASN A 7 -11.41 -0.82 8.42
CA ASN A 7 -12.54 -1.75 8.50
C ASN A 7 -13.47 -1.54 7.31
N VAL A 8 -13.73 -2.57 6.51
CA VAL A 8 -14.64 -2.49 5.36
C VAL A 8 -15.96 -3.18 5.68
N ILE A 9 -17.07 -2.51 5.37
CA ILE A 9 -18.42 -2.99 5.69
C ILE A 9 -18.91 -4.07 4.69
N GLN A 10 -18.47 -4.01 3.43
CA GLN A 10 -18.86 -4.93 2.35
C GLN A 10 -17.67 -5.30 1.44
N ASP A 11 -16.69 -6.01 1.98
CA ASP A 11 -15.59 -6.61 1.21
C ASP A 11 -15.77 -8.13 0.99
N GLY A 12 -16.96 -8.66 1.31
CA GLY A 12 -17.27 -10.10 1.24
C GLY A 12 -16.73 -10.92 2.42
N ARG A 13 -16.11 -10.29 3.43
CA ARG A 13 -15.62 -10.93 4.66
C ARG A 13 -16.41 -10.41 5.87
N GLU A 14 -16.15 -10.96 7.06
CA GLU A 14 -16.82 -10.46 8.27
C GLU A 14 -16.53 -8.96 8.45
N THR A 15 -17.56 -8.19 8.82
CA THR A 15 -17.59 -6.70 8.85
C THR A 15 -16.54 -6.06 9.77
N LYS A 16 -15.82 -6.86 10.57
CA LYS A 16 -14.73 -6.44 11.47
C LYS A 16 -13.35 -6.97 11.06
N SER A 17 -13.25 -7.55 9.86
CA SER A 17 -11.99 -8.05 9.33
C SER A 17 -11.05 -6.88 9.05
N LYS A 18 -9.82 -6.98 9.57
CA LYS A 18 -8.78 -5.98 9.27
C LYS A 18 -8.47 -6.02 7.79
N SER A 19 -8.55 -4.85 7.16
CA SER A 19 -8.12 -4.62 5.79
C SER A 19 -7.00 -3.60 5.77
N TYR A 20 -6.26 -3.55 4.67
CA TYR A 20 -5.02 -2.80 4.57
C TYR A 20 -5.11 -1.87 3.37
N MET A 21 -4.72 -0.60 3.55
CA MET A 21 -4.50 0.33 2.46
C MET A 21 -3.01 0.61 2.38
N TRP A 22 -2.46 0.42 1.19
CA TRP A 22 -1.10 0.82 0.87
C TRP A 22 -1.13 2.19 0.22
N LEU A 23 -0.36 3.13 0.77
CA LEU A 23 -0.09 4.40 0.13
C LEU A 23 1.28 4.36 -0.54
N TYR A 24 1.33 4.68 -1.82
CA TYR A 24 2.56 4.91 -2.55
C TYR A 24 2.61 6.35 -3.02
N HIS A 25 3.67 7.05 -2.66
CA HIS A 25 3.91 8.42 -3.10
C HIS A 25 5.09 8.45 -4.06
N SER A 26 4.90 8.97 -5.28
CA SER A 26 5.97 9.16 -6.24
C SER A 26 6.60 10.55 -6.08
N GLY A 27 7.83 10.58 -5.59
CA GLY A 27 8.69 11.76 -5.64
C GLY A 27 9.00 12.41 -4.29
N GLY A 28 10.21 12.94 -4.17
CA GLY A 28 10.52 13.97 -3.18
C GLY A 28 9.90 15.31 -3.57
N HIS A 29 10.16 16.35 -2.77
CA HIS A 29 9.64 17.71 -2.95
C HIS A 29 9.85 18.34 -4.36
N GLU A 30 10.69 17.74 -5.20
CA GLU A 30 11.10 18.24 -6.52
C GLU A 30 10.38 17.58 -7.71
N SER A 31 9.43 16.68 -7.49
CA SER A 31 8.65 16.09 -8.60
C SER A 31 7.73 17.14 -9.21
N GLU A 32 7.84 17.39 -10.53
CA GLU A 32 6.90 18.25 -11.27
C GLU A 32 5.45 17.76 -11.18
N HIS A 33 5.27 16.44 -11.00
CA HIS A 33 3.97 15.79 -10.91
C HIS A 33 3.97 14.76 -9.77
N PRO A 34 3.69 15.17 -8.51
CA PRO A 34 3.54 14.22 -7.42
C PRO A 34 2.29 13.36 -7.63
N ILE A 35 2.44 12.04 -7.49
CA ILE A 35 1.34 11.08 -7.58
C ILE A 35 1.23 10.35 -6.25
N VAL A 36 0.01 10.25 -5.73
CA VAL A 36 -0.33 9.40 -4.59
C VAL A 36 -1.24 8.29 -5.09
N LEU A 37 -0.82 7.04 -4.90
CA LEU A 37 -1.59 5.85 -5.23
C LEU A 37 -2.08 5.21 -3.94
N TYR A 38 -3.36 4.84 -3.94
CA TYR A 38 -4.02 4.11 -2.86
C TYR A 38 -4.37 2.72 -3.37
N GLU A 39 -3.81 1.70 -2.74
CA GLU A 39 -4.08 0.30 -3.08
C GLU A 39 -4.74 -0.41 -1.90
N TYR A 40 -6.00 -0.80 -2.10
CA TYR A 40 -6.74 -1.58 -1.12
C TYR A 40 -6.35 -3.05 -1.22
N GLN A 41 -6.01 -3.63 -0.08
CA GLN A 41 -5.74 -5.06 0.04
C GLN A 41 -6.52 -5.66 1.21
N ALA A 42 -7.16 -6.80 0.92
CA ALA A 42 -7.94 -7.51 1.92
C ALA A 42 -7.04 -8.02 3.07
N THR A 43 -5.81 -8.42 2.79
CA THR A 43 -4.91 -9.04 3.78
C THR A 43 -3.57 -8.31 3.85
N ARG A 44 -2.82 -8.55 4.94
CA ARG A 44 -1.45 -8.03 5.14
C ARG A 44 -0.37 -8.81 4.40
N ALA A 45 -0.76 -9.64 3.43
CA ALA A 45 0.20 -10.55 2.82
C ALA A 45 1.27 -9.74 2.07
N GLY A 46 2.53 -10.03 2.36
CA GLY A 46 3.64 -9.32 1.73
C GLY A 46 3.72 -9.50 0.21
N ALA A 47 3.04 -10.53 -0.30
CA ALA A 47 2.84 -10.74 -1.72
C ALA A 47 2.15 -9.56 -2.42
N HIS A 48 1.31 -8.77 -1.73
CA HIS A 48 0.62 -7.65 -2.35
C HIS A 48 1.57 -6.53 -2.74
N ALA A 49 2.40 -6.09 -1.80
CA ALA A 49 3.45 -5.11 -2.07
C ALA A 49 4.44 -5.63 -3.12
N ALA A 50 4.81 -6.92 -3.06
CA ALA A 50 5.70 -7.54 -4.03
C ALA A 50 5.11 -7.56 -5.46
N ASN A 51 3.82 -7.86 -5.59
CA ASN A 51 3.11 -7.86 -6.88
C ASN A 51 2.95 -6.43 -7.42
N PHE A 52 2.58 -5.48 -6.56
CA PHE A 52 2.40 -4.08 -6.96
C PHE A 52 3.71 -3.44 -7.44
N LEU A 53 4.82 -3.73 -6.75
CA LEU A 53 6.15 -3.22 -7.08
C LEU A 53 6.88 -4.06 -8.13
N GLN A 54 6.21 -5.05 -8.74
CA GLN A 54 6.83 -5.88 -9.77
C GLN A 54 7.30 -5.01 -10.95
N GLY A 55 8.61 -5.02 -11.20
CA GLY A 55 9.22 -4.21 -12.26
C GLY A 55 9.53 -2.76 -11.87
N PHE A 56 9.22 -2.33 -10.64
CA PHE A 56 9.70 -1.06 -10.13
C PHE A 56 11.23 -1.08 -9.99
N SER A 57 11.88 -0.01 -10.45
CA SER A 57 13.33 0.17 -10.33
C SER A 57 13.60 1.57 -9.81
N GLY A 58 14.35 1.67 -8.71
CA GLY A 58 14.67 2.94 -8.07
C GLY A 58 14.71 2.80 -6.55
N HIS A 59 14.65 3.93 -5.86
CA HIS A 59 14.65 3.97 -4.41
C HIS A 59 13.22 3.89 -3.89
N LEU A 60 13.00 2.98 -2.95
CA LEU A 60 11.73 2.84 -2.22
C LEU A 60 12.01 3.03 -0.73
N GLN A 61 11.33 3.99 -0.13
CA GLN A 61 11.31 4.18 1.33
C GLN A 61 10.03 3.59 1.89
N VAL A 62 10.13 2.78 2.96
CA VAL A 62 8.99 2.17 3.66
C VAL A 62 9.16 2.34 5.16
N ASP A 63 8.08 2.54 5.91
CA ASP A 63 8.12 2.56 7.37
C ASP A 63 7.79 1.15 7.93
N GLY A 64 8.80 0.47 8.46
CA GLY A 64 8.56 -0.75 9.24
C GLY A 64 7.85 -1.91 8.55
N TYR A 65 8.00 -2.07 7.23
CA TYR A 65 7.63 -3.32 6.55
C TYR A 65 8.70 -4.39 6.79
N ALA A 66 8.46 -5.27 7.77
CA ALA A 66 9.17 -6.54 7.88
C ALA A 66 8.45 -7.52 6.94
N GLY A 67 9.08 -7.84 5.81
CA GLY A 67 8.51 -8.69 4.76
C GLY A 67 7.99 -10.04 5.22
#